data_AF-A0A7S3FGT6-F1
#
_entry.id   AF-A0A7S3FGT6-F1
#
_cell.length_a   1.000
_cell.length_b   1.000
_cell.length_c   1.000
_cell.angle_alpha   90.00
_cell.angle_beta   90.00
_cell.angle_gamma   90.00
#
_symmetry.space_group_name_H-M   'P 1'
#
loop_
_entity.id
_entity.type
_entity.pdbx_description
1 polymer ?
#
loop_
_entity_poly.entity_id
_entity_poly.type
_entity_poly.pdbx_seq_one_letter_code
_entity_poly.pdbx_strand_id
1 'polypeptide(L)'
;KARLAKATVSSSSDVAVAAVVASGQPMADPNAPVLLSKLLQRGQVSYDDLAGAGESFYAGLSDDHPARALSAAEREGVEVDTKYAGFIQRAEKQRARVEARASLALPADLDYANV
;
A
#
# COMPACT_ATOMS: atom_id res chain seq x y z
N LYS A 1 4.88 6.09 -4.49
CA LYS A 1 5.15 4.95 -3.58
C LYS A 1 6.38 5.14 -2.67
N ALA A 2 7.60 5.21 -3.21
CA ALA A 2 8.83 5.29 -2.38
C ALA A 2 8.88 6.51 -1.43
N ARG A 3 8.32 7.66 -1.85
CA ARG A 3 8.21 8.87 -1.02
C ARG A 3 7.32 8.65 0.21
N LEU A 4 6.12 8.07 0.04
CA LEU A 4 5.19 7.77 1.15
C LEU A 4 5.75 6.77 2.18
N ALA A 5 6.68 5.91 1.75
CA ALA A 5 7.33 4.94 2.63
C ALA A 5 8.41 5.58 3.52
N LYS A 6 8.85 6.81 3.21
CA LYS A 6 9.86 7.57 3.97
C LYS A 6 9.26 8.77 4.70
N ALA A 7 8.24 9.37 4.11
CA ALA A 7 7.53 10.52 4.63
C ALA A 7 6.87 10.22 5.99
N THR A 8 7.26 10.95 7.02
CA THR A 8 6.63 10.93 8.33
C THR A 8 5.88 12.23 8.58
N VAL A 9 4.78 12.13 9.33
CA VAL A 9 4.02 13.28 9.83
C VAL A 9 3.82 13.15 11.33
N SER A 10 3.66 14.28 12.01
CA SER A 10 3.27 14.27 13.42
C SER A 10 1.89 13.62 13.60
N SER A 11 1.68 12.88 14.68
CA SER A 11 0.36 12.36 15.08
C SER A 11 -0.67 13.48 15.34
N SER A 12 -0.23 14.72 15.56
CA SER A 12 -1.07 15.90 15.70
C SER A 12 -1.31 16.68 14.41
N SER A 13 -0.76 16.22 13.27
CA SER A 13 -0.96 16.88 11.98
C SER A 13 -2.41 16.77 11.49
N ASP A 14 -2.84 17.75 10.71
CA ASP A 14 -4.08 17.72 9.90
C ASP A 14 -4.27 16.39 9.14
N VAL A 15 -3.21 15.85 8.54
CA VAL A 15 -3.20 14.58 7.82
C VAL A 15 -3.48 13.40 8.75
N ALA A 16 -2.86 13.38 9.93
CA ALA A 16 -3.12 12.34 10.92
C ALA A 16 -4.56 12.43 11.45
N VAL A 17 -5.08 13.64 11.67
CA VAL A 17 -6.47 13.88 12.07
C VAL A 17 -7.44 13.40 10.99
N ALA A 18 -7.20 13.74 9.72
CA ALA A 18 -8.01 13.27 8.59
C ALA A 18 -8.02 11.73 8.52
N ALA A 19 -6.88 11.08 8.73
CA ALA A 19 -6.79 9.63 8.78
C ALA A 19 -7.57 9.02 9.96
N VAL A 20 -7.56 9.66 11.15
CA VAL A 20 -8.39 9.23 12.30
C VAL A 20 -9.87 9.38 11.97
N VAL A 21 -10.28 10.51 11.40
CA VAL A 21 -11.68 10.78 11.03
C VAL A 21 -12.18 9.76 10.01
N ALA A 22 -11.42 9.50 8.94
CA ALA A 22 -11.79 8.55 7.90
C ALA A 22 -11.81 7.09 8.42
N SER A 23 -10.86 6.71 9.28
CA SER A 23 -10.79 5.34 9.80
C SER A 23 -11.65 5.06 11.03
N GLY A 24 -12.06 6.09 11.77
CA GLY A 24 -12.65 5.94 13.11
C GLY A 24 -11.73 5.30 14.14
N GLN A 25 -10.44 5.13 13.81
CA GLN A 25 -9.45 4.45 14.65
C GLN A 25 -8.44 5.48 15.17
N PRO A 26 -8.17 5.54 16.49
CA PRO A 26 -7.16 6.45 17.01
C PRO A 26 -5.76 6.14 16.46
N MET A 27 -4.84 7.09 16.61
CA MET A 27 -3.43 6.80 16.41
C MET A 27 -2.94 5.86 17.51
N ALA A 28 -2.06 4.91 17.15
CA ALA A 28 -1.55 3.92 18.10
C ALA A 28 -0.68 4.58 19.19
N ASP A 29 0.07 5.62 18.81
CA ASP A 29 0.81 6.48 19.72
C ASP A 29 0.52 7.95 19.34
N PRO A 30 -0.05 8.76 20.26
CA PRO A 30 -0.40 10.14 19.98
C PRO A 30 0.81 11.09 19.88
N ASN A 31 2.01 10.67 20.33
CA ASN A 31 3.20 11.50 20.35
C ASN A 31 4.29 11.06 19.35
N ALA A 32 4.23 9.82 18.86
CA ALA A 32 5.20 9.32 17.89
C ALA A 32 4.89 9.78 16.45
N PRO A 33 5.90 10.06 15.63
CA PRO A 33 5.70 10.33 14.21
C PRO A 33 5.18 9.08 13.48
N VAL A 34 4.27 9.27 12.52
CA VAL A 34 3.63 8.19 11.74
C VAL A 34 4.01 8.31 10.27
N LEU A 35 4.33 7.18 9.64
CA LEU A 35 4.59 7.11 8.20
C LEU A 35 3.30 7.35 7.40
N LEU A 36 3.36 8.14 6.33
CA LEU A 36 2.22 8.36 5.44
C LEU A 36 1.72 7.04 4.83
N SER A 37 2.63 6.14 4.46
CA SER A 37 2.27 4.78 4.01
C SER A 37 1.48 3.97 5.05
N LYS A 38 1.70 4.20 6.35
CA LYS A 38 0.96 3.54 7.44
C LYS A 38 -0.44 4.10 7.62
N LEU A 39 -0.62 5.40 7.40
CA LEU A 39 -1.95 6.00 7.36
C LEU A 39 -2.77 5.46 6.19
N LEU A 40 -2.17 5.38 4.99
CA LEU A 40 -2.82 4.88 3.78
C LEU A 40 -3.11 3.36 3.83
N GLN A 41 -2.39 2.60 4.66
CA GLN A 41 -2.68 1.17 4.89
C GLN A 41 -3.99 0.93 5.65
N ARG A 42 -4.57 1.96 6.29
CA ARG A 42 -5.88 1.85 6.93
C ARG A 42 -6.95 1.74 5.85
N GLY A 43 -7.80 0.70 5.93
CA GLY A 43 -8.71 0.33 4.84
C GLY A 43 -9.64 1.47 4.39
N GLN A 44 -10.11 2.27 5.34
CA GLN A 44 -11.06 3.36 5.12
C GLN A 44 -10.40 4.69 4.71
N VAL A 45 -9.07 4.79 4.74
CA VAL A 45 -8.33 6.01 4.39
C VAL A 45 -7.94 5.95 2.93
N SER A 46 -8.42 6.88 2.11
CA SER A 46 -8.01 7.01 0.70
C SER A 46 -6.81 7.94 0.54
N TYR A 47 -6.17 7.90 -0.63
CA TYR A 47 -5.13 8.88 -0.97
C TYR A 47 -5.68 10.31 -0.96
N ASP A 48 -6.93 10.49 -1.41
CA ASP A 48 -7.57 11.80 -1.51
C ASP A 48 -7.92 12.40 -0.15
N ASP A 49 -8.24 11.56 0.85
CA ASP A 49 -8.42 12.02 2.23
C ASP A 49 -7.13 12.61 2.80
N LEU A 50 -5.97 12.03 2.46
CA LEU A 50 -4.67 12.50 2.92
C LEU A 50 -4.19 13.73 2.12
N ALA A 51 -4.40 13.72 0.81
CA ALA A 51 -4.03 14.85 -0.06
C ALA A 51 -4.91 16.09 0.19
N GLY A 52 -6.19 15.88 0.49
CA GLY A 52 -7.13 16.94 0.84
C GLY A 52 -6.89 17.57 2.21
N ALA A 53 -6.11 16.91 3.09
CA ALA A 53 -5.75 17.42 4.40
C ALA A 53 -4.70 18.56 4.36
N GLY A 54 -4.11 18.87 3.19
CA GLY A 54 -3.37 20.11 2.97
C GLY A 54 -1.84 20.00 3.06
N GLU A 55 -1.19 21.11 3.38
CA GLU A 55 0.26 21.32 3.21
C GLU A 55 1.13 20.27 3.92
N SER A 56 0.71 19.74 5.08
CA SER A 56 1.50 18.75 5.81
C SER A 56 1.68 17.44 5.06
N PHE A 57 0.73 17.07 4.18
CA PHE A 57 0.85 15.88 3.33
C PHE A 57 1.97 16.06 2.31
N TYR A 58 2.02 17.22 1.68
CA TYR A 58 3.02 17.56 0.67
C TYR A 58 4.38 17.89 1.26
N ALA A 59 4.42 18.50 2.46
CA ALA A 59 5.63 18.77 3.22
C ALA A 59 6.35 17.47 3.62
N GLY A 60 5.60 16.43 4.02
CA GLY A 60 6.19 15.12 4.28
C GLY A 60 6.76 14.44 3.03
N LEU A 61 6.32 14.86 1.82
CA LEU A 61 6.73 14.27 0.55
C LEU A 61 7.92 14.96 -0.12
N SER A 62 8.32 16.17 0.29
CA SER A 62 9.29 16.99 -0.43
C SER A 62 10.75 16.69 -0.06
N ASP A 63 11.42 15.89 -0.88
CA ASP A 63 12.86 16.02 -1.14
C ASP A 63 12.98 16.73 -2.51
N ASP A 64 13.25 18.03 -2.52
CA ASP A 64 13.62 18.90 -3.67
C ASP A 64 12.77 18.92 -4.96
N HIS A 65 11.73 18.11 -5.08
CA HIS A 65 10.83 18.13 -6.24
C HIS A 65 9.49 18.75 -5.87
N PRO A 66 9.01 19.79 -6.60
CA PRO A 66 7.64 20.25 -6.43
C PRO A 66 6.76 19.02 -6.60
N ALA A 67 5.87 18.79 -5.63
CA ALA A 67 4.97 17.66 -5.66
C ALA A 67 4.12 17.75 -6.94
N ARG A 68 4.59 17.12 -8.02
CA ARG A 68 3.83 16.99 -9.25
C ARG A 68 2.52 16.35 -8.85
N ALA A 69 1.42 17.06 -9.07
CA ALA A 69 0.09 16.53 -8.86
C ALA A 69 0.00 15.20 -9.62
N LEU A 70 -0.19 14.11 -8.87
CA LEU A 70 -0.40 12.80 -9.46
C LEU A 70 -1.74 12.83 -10.20
N SER A 71 -1.78 12.21 -11.38
CA SER A 71 -3.03 11.92 -12.08
C SER A 71 -3.93 11.02 -11.22
N ALA A 72 -5.23 10.97 -11.55
CA ALA A 72 -6.16 10.07 -10.86
C ALA A 72 -5.67 8.60 -10.87
N ALA A 73 -5.18 8.12 -12.01
CA ALA A 73 -4.63 6.77 -12.15
C ALA A 73 -3.38 6.54 -11.30
N GLU A 74 -2.49 7.54 -11.19
CA GLU A 74 -1.30 7.43 -10.34
C GLU A 74 -1.66 7.44 -8.85
N ARG A 75 -2.65 8.22 -8.43
CA ARG A 75 -3.16 8.23 -7.04
C ARG A 75 -3.76 6.88 -6.67
N GLU A 76 -4.65 6.36 -7.52
CA GLU A 76 -5.25 5.05 -7.36
C GLU A 76 -4.20 3.94 -7.32
N GLY A 77 -3.26 3.94 -8.27
CA GLY A 77 -2.19 2.95 -8.33
C GLY A 77 -1.33 2.95 -7.06
N VAL A 78 -1.03 4.12 -6.49
CA VAL A 78 -0.29 4.24 -5.22
C VAL A 78 -1.08 3.70 -4.03
N GLU A 79 -2.39 3.94 -4.00
CA GLU A 79 -3.28 3.41 -2.95
C GLU A 79 -3.36 1.88 -3.02
N VAL A 80 -3.62 1.33 -4.21
CA VAL A 80 -3.68 -0.11 -4.45
C VAL A 80 -2.38 -0.78 -4.04
N ASP A 81 -1.26 -0.24 -4.50
CA ASP A 81 0.07 -0.74 -4.20
C ASP A 81 0.40 -0.75 -2.71
N THR A 82 -0.14 0.20 -1.95
CA THR A 82 0.15 0.38 -0.52
C THR A 82 -0.74 -0.52 0.33
N LYS A 83 -2.04 -0.57 0.02
CA LYS A 83 -3.04 -1.37 0.75
C LYS A 83 -2.90 -2.86 0.46
N TYR A 84 -2.66 -3.22 -0.80
CA TYR A 84 -2.72 -4.61 -1.25
C TYR A 84 -1.36 -5.29 -1.42
N ALA A 85 -0.23 -4.62 -1.15
CA ALA A 85 1.12 -5.20 -1.30
C ALA A 85 1.24 -6.64 -0.75
N GLY A 86 0.81 -6.87 0.49
CA GLY A 86 0.90 -8.19 1.12
C GLY A 86 -0.07 -9.23 0.53
N PHE A 87 -1.23 -8.79 0.02
CA PHE A 87 -2.19 -9.68 -0.64
C PHE A 87 -1.69 -10.07 -2.04
N ILE A 88 -1.15 -9.11 -2.80
CA ILE A 88 -0.56 -9.33 -4.12
C ILE A 88 0.59 -10.32 -4.01
N GLN A 89 1.53 -10.13 -3.06
CA GLN A 89 2.63 -11.06 -2.83
C GLN A 89 2.16 -12.50 -2.52
N ARG A 90 1.08 -12.64 -1.73
CA ARG A 90 0.49 -13.96 -1.44
C ARG A 90 -0.13 -14.58 -2.69
N ALA A 91 -0.85 -13.79 -3.48
CA ALA A 91 -1.47 -14.24 -4.72
C ALA A 91 -0.41 -14.66 -5.76
N GLU A 92 0.67 -13.89 -5.90
CA GLU A 92 1.81 -14.23 -6.76
C GLU A 92 2.47 -15.54 -6.34
N LYS A 93 2.69 -15.75 -5.03
CA LYS A 93 3.23 -17.01 -4.52
C LYS A 93 2.32 -18.20 -4.81
N GLN A 94 1.01 -18.02 -4.75
CA GLN A 94 0.05 -19.06 -5.10
C GLN A 94 0.05 -19.35 -6.60
N ARG A 95 0.04 -18.30 -7.44
CA ARG A 95 0.15 -18.44 -8.91
C ARG A 95 1.43 -19.17 -9.30
N ALA A 96 2.57 -18.80 -8.73
CA ALA A 96 3.85 -19.45 -9.02
C ALA A 96 3.85 -20.96 -8.70
N ARG A 97 3.16 -21.38 -7.62
CA ARG A 97 3.00 -22.81 -7.29
C ARG A 97 2.14 -23.56 -8.31
N VAL A 98 1.07 -22.93 -8.79
CA VAL A 98 0.18 -23.51 -9.81
C VAL A 98 0.91 -23.58 -11.14
N GLU A 99 1.60 -22.51 -11.52
CA GLU A 99 2.38 -22.43 -12.75
C GLU A 99 3.49 -23.48 -12.79
N ALA A 100 4.23 -23.64 -11.68
CA ALA A 100 5.25 -24.69 -11.56
C ALA A 100 4.67 -26.11 -11.75
N ARG A 101 3.43 -26.36 -11.30
CA ARG A 101 2.74 -27.64 -11.52
C ARG A 101 2.24 -27.77 -12.95
N ALA A 102 1.68 -26.71 -13.52
CA ALA A 102 1.20 -26.68 -14.89
C ALA A 102 2.32 -26.84 -15.92
N SER A 103 3.54 -26.38 -15.60
CA SER A 103 4.71 -26.53 -16.46
C SER A 103 5.34 -27.93 -16.45
N LEU A 104 4.91 -28.83 -15.53
CA LEU A 104 5.41 -30.19 -15.50
C LEU A 104 4.73 -31.01 -16.61
N ALA A 105 5.50 -31.42 -17.60
CA ALA A 105 5.04 -32.42 -18.56
C ALA A 105 4.83 -33.75 -17.82
N LEU A 106 3.69 -34.39 -18.07
CA LEU A 106 3.46 -35.76 -17.61
C LEU A 106 4.32 -36.73 -18.45
N PRO A 107 4.92 -37.77 -17.83
CA PRO A 107 5.54 -38.85 -18.59
C PRO A 107 4.54 -39.47 -19.57
N ALA A 108 4.98 -39.71 -20.80
CA ALA A 108 4.11 -40.23 -21.86
C ALA A 108 3.64 -41.68 -21.58
N ASP A 109 4.40 -42.41 -20.77
CA ASP A 109 4.24 -43.81 -20.40
C ASP A 109 3.86 -43.99 -18.92
N LEU A 110 3.23 -42.98 -18.31
CA LEU A 110 2.83 -43.00 -16.90
C LEU A 110 1.90 -44.18 -16.59
N ASP A 111 2.42 -45.19 -15.88
CA ASP A 111 1.65 -46.32 -15.37
C ASP A 111 0.94 -45.93 -14.06
N TYR A 112 -0.32 -45.54 -14.17
CA TYR A 112 -1.18 -45.15 -13.04
C TYR A 112 -1.43 -46.27 -12.01
N ALA A 113 -1.13 -47.54 -12.33
CA ALA A 113 -1.32 -48.66 -11.39
C ALA A 113 -0.23 -48.74 -10.31
N ASN A 114 0.90 -48.05 -10.50
CA ASN A 114 2.07 -48.06 -9.61
C ASN A 114 2.48 -46.66 -9.08
N VAL A 115 1.53 -45.71 -9.04
CA VAL A 115 1.76 -44.32 -8.55
C VAL A 115 1.45 -44.17 -7.07
#